data_AF-A0A2P2LTB5-F1
#
_entry.id   AF-A0A2P2LTB5-F1
#
_cell.length_a   1.000
_cell.length_b   1.000
_cell.length_c   1.000
_cell.angle_alpha   90.00
_cell.angle_beta   90.00
_cell.angle_gamma   90.00
#
_symmetry.space_group_name_H-M   'P 1'
#
loop_
_entity.id
_entity.type
_entity.pdbx_description
1 polymer ?
#
loop_
_entity_poly.entity_id
_entity_poly.type
_entity_poly.pdbx_seq_one_letter_code
_entity_poly.pdbx_strand_id
1 'polypeptide(L)'
;MTRKDAAFCCCKLVANSFSSVISPQFGTSRSSRTGGKRRRLVEELVEKLLIVAVADADVAVRHSIFDSLVKNRGFDDFLAQADSLSAVFAALNDEVFVVREFAISVAGRLSEKNPAYVLPALRRHLIQLLTYLEQSADNKCREESAKLLGCLIRNCERLILPYIAPIHKVSFVSDFWLCLIMFCIFFLKMANFAGTCGKTS
;
A
#
# COMPACT_ATOMS: atom_id res chain seq x y z
N MET A 1 24.44 -0.08 10.54
CA MET A 1 23.78 0.75 11.58
C MET A 1 23.36 2.11 11.05
N THR A 2 24.23 2.87 10.38
CA THR A 2 23.96 4.27 9.95
C THR A 2 22.82 4.48 8.93
N ARG A 3 22.58 3.57 7.97
CA ARG A 3 21.57 3.80 6.91
C ARG A 3 20.12 3.73 7.41
N LYS A 4 19.80 2.78 8.28
CA LYS A 4 18.46 2.64 8.88
C LYS A 4 18.11 3.84 9.76
N ASP A 5 19.06 4.28 10.59
CA ASP A 5 18.86 5.42 11.47
C ASP A 5 18.70 6.72 10.67
N ALA A 6 19.47 6.87 9.58
CA ALA A 6 19.32 7.98 8.64
C ALA A 6 17.95 7.96 7.95
N ALA A 7 17.49 6.80 7.44
CA ALA A 7 16.18 6.65 6.82
C ALA A 7 15.06 7.01 7.81
N PHE A 8 15.11 6.48 9.03
CA PHE A 8 14.14 6.79 10.08
C PHE A 8 14.14 8.29 10.46
N CYS A 9 15.32 8.89 10.59
CA CYS A 9 15.45 10.31 10.84
C CYS A 9 14.86 11.14 9.69
N CYS A 10 15.14 10.79 8.44
CA CYS A 10 14.57 11.44 7.26
C CYS A 10 13.04 11.33 7.24
N CYS A 11 12.49 10.13 7.48
CA CYS A 11 11.05 9.94 7.60
C CYS A 11 10.43 10.84 8.68
N LYS A 12 11.06 10.94 9.86
CA LYS A 12 10.59 11.77 10.97
C LYS A 12 10.68 13.27 10.66
N LEU A 13 11.77 13.72 10.03
CA LEU A 13 11.96 15.11 9.63
C LEU A 13 10.97 15.54 8.56
N VAL A 14 10.74 14.68 7.56
CA VAL A 14 9.74 14.94 6.51
C VAL A 14 8.33 14.92 7.11
N ALA A 15 8.04 13.95 7.99
CA ALA A 15 6.75 13.89 8.71
C ALA A 15 6.47 15.17 9.52
N ASN A 16 7.47 15.67 10.26
CA ASN A 16 7.37 16.90 11.03
C ASN A 16 7.31 18.17 10.15
N SER A 17 7.80 18.08 8.91
CA SER A 17 7.65 19.18 7.96
C SER A 17 6.18 19.36 7.55
N PHE A 18 5.37 18.31 7.55
CA PHE A 18 3.93 18.39 7.24
C PHE A 18 3.09 19.09 8.32
N SER A 19 3.39 18.89 9.61
CA SER A 19 2.67 19.57 10.71
C SER A 19 2.82 21.10 10.66
N SER A 20 3.97 21.58 10.16
CA SER A 20 4.20 23.01 9.89
C SER A 20 3.44 23.55 8.66
N VAL A 21 2.98 22.68 7.77
CA VAL A 21 2.24 23.04 6.54
C VAL A 21 0.73 23.00 6.77
N ILE A 22 0.24 22.18 7.70
CA ILE A 22 -1.19 21.97 7.97
C ILE A 22 -1.75 22.91 9.06
N SER A 23 -0.91 23.68 9.78
CA SER A 23 -1.41 24.67 10.74
C SER A 23 -2.16 25.79 10.02
N PRO A 24 -3.49 25.96 10.22
CA PRO A 24 -4.22 27.07 9.64
C PRO A 24 -3.87 28.31 10.47
N GLN A 25 -2.87 29.07 10.03
CA GLN A 25 -2.67 30.40 10.59
C GLN A 25 -3.82 31.29 10.13
N PHE A 26 -4.81 31.49 11.02
CA PHE A 26 -5.66 32.67 11.03
C PHE A 26 -4.76 33.89 11.22
N GLY A 27 -4.25 34.43 10.11
CA GLY A 27 -3.33 35.55 10.12
C GLY A 27 -3.20 36.10 8.71
N THR A 28 -3.55 37.37 8.56
CA THR A 28 -3.61 38.09 7.29
C THR A 28 -2.22 38.21 6.64
N SER A 29 -2.20 38.01 5.31
CA SER A 29 -1.26 38.60 4.34
C SER A 29 0.22 38.15 4.29
N ARG A 30 0.56 37.61 3.11
CA ARG A 30 1.91 37.47 2.46
C ARG A 30 2.78 36.26 2.84
N SER A 31 2.50 35.06 2.29
CA SER A 31 3.50 33.98 2.27
C SER A 31 3.31 32.90 1.17
N SER A 32 3.04 33.27 -0.09
CA SER A 32 2.92 32.28 -1.18
C SER A 32 4.25 31.73 -1.71
N ARG A 33 5.39 32.41 -1.46
CA ARG A 33 6.70 32.05 -2.05
C ARG A 33 7.51 31.04 -1.23
N THR A 34 7.33 30.99 0.08
CA THR A 34 8.08 30.09 0.99
C THR A 34 7.41 28.72 1.12
N GLY A 35 6.07 28.67 1.10
CA GLY A 35 5.31 27.40 1.08
C GLY A 35 5.59 26.56 -0.16
N GLY A 36 5.68 27.19 -1.33
CA GLY A 36 6.03 26.51 -2.58
C GLY A 36 7.46 25.95 -2.58
N LYS A 37 8.44 26.68 -2.01
CA LYS A 37 9.82 26.19 -1.86
C LYS A 37 9.89 24.98 -0.91
N ARG A 38 9.19 25.04 0.23
CA ARG A 38 9.14 23.92 1.18
C ARG A 38 8.49 22.67 0.57
N ARG A 39 7.40 22.84 -0.19
CA ARG A 39 6.72 21.73 -0.87
C ARG A 39 7.64 21.01 -1.85
N ARG A 40 8.38 21.76 -2.68
CA ARG A 40 9.35 21.19 -3.63
C ARG A 40 10.47 20.42 -2.94
N LEU A 41 11.02 20.97 -1.85
CA LEU A 41 12.04 20.27 -1.07
C LEU A 41 11.49 18.96 -0.48
N VAL A 42 10.26 18.96 0.00
CA VAL A 42 9.61 17.75 0.52
C VAL A 42 9.37 16.72 -0.59
N GLU A 43 8.93 17.16 -1.77
CA GLU A 43 8.75 16.32 -2.95
C GLU A 43 10.07 15.64 -3.36
N GLU A 44 11.16 16.41 -3.50
CA GLU A 44 12.50 15.88 -3.78
C GLU A 44 13.00 14.89 -2.72
N LEU A 45 12.67 15.13 -1.44
CA LEU A 45 13.03 14.23 -0.36
C LEU A 45 12.21 12.94 -0.40
N VAL A 46 10.91 13.03 -0.72
CA VAL A 46 10.03 11.85 -0.86
C VAL A 46 10.49 10.98 -2.03
N GLU A 47 10.84 11.56 -3.17
CA GLU A 47 11.38 10.82 -4.32
C GLU A 47 12.65 10.06 -3.96
N LYS A 48 13.64 10.74 -3.34
CA LYS A 48 14.88 10.10 -2.90
C LYS A 48 14.63 9.00 -1.87
N LEU A 49 13.70 9.24 -0.95
CA LEU A 49 13.30 8.26 0.05
C LEU A 49 12.67 7.02 -0.58
N LEU A 50 11.83 7.18 -1.61
CA LEU A 50 11.21 6.09 -2.34
C LEU A 50 12.21 5.28 -3.17
N ILE A 51 13.22 5.93 -3.76
CA ILE A 51 14.33 5.23 -4.42
C ILE A 51 15.03 4.30 -3.43
N VAL A 52 15.36 4.80 -2.23
CA VAL A 52 15.95 3.97 -1.16
C VAL A 52 14.98 2.89 -0.68
N ALA A 53 13.69 3.21 -0.58
CA ALA A 53 12.67 2.26 -0.13
C ALA A 53 12.54 1.03 -1.02
N VAL A 54 12.83 1.16 -2.32
CA VAL A 54 12.72 0.07 -3.30
C VAL A 54 14.08 -0.57 -3.61
N ALA A 55 15.16 0.22 -3.64
CA ALA A 55 16.46 -0.24 -4.13
C ALA A 55 17.49 -0.59 -3.04
N ASP A 56 17.23 -0.29 -1.75
CA ASP A 56 18.20 -0.61 -0.71
C ASP A 56 18.32 -2.12 -0.49
N ALA A 57 19.55 -2.63 -0.43
CA ALA A 57 19.84 -4.03 -0.19
C ALA A 57 19.42 -4.51 1.22
N ASP A 58 19.32 -3.61 2.20
CA ASP A 58 18.91 -3.92 3.56
C ASP A 58 17.38 -3.85 3.71
N VAL A 59 16.77 -5.03 3.89
CA VAL A 59 15.34 -5.20 4.14
C VAL A 59 14.85 -4.32 5.29
N ALA A 60 15.64 -4.15 6.35
CA ALA A 60 15.23 -3.37 7.51
C ALA A 60 15.08 -1.88 7.18
N VAL A 61 15.86 -1.37 6.21
CA VAL A 61 15.73 -0.01 5.69
C VAL A 61 14.45 0.11 4.90
N ARG A 62 14.22 -0.75 3.90
CA ARG A 62 13.00 -0.77 3.07
C ARG A 62 11.73 -0.83 3.93
N HIS A 63 11.71 -1.77 4.88
CA HIS A 63 10.63 -1.91 5.87
C HIS A 63 10.42 -0.63 6.69
N SER A 64 11.47 -0.04 7.26
CA SER A 64 11.34 1.13 8.13
C SER A 64 10.74 2.35 7.39
N ILE A 65 11.07 2.49 6.10
CA ILE A 65 10.54 3.55 5.26
C ILE A 65 9.06 3.29 4.96
N PHE A 66 8.70 2.11 4.49
CA PHE A 66 7.30 1.77 4.20
C PHE A 66 6.40 1.81 5.44
N ASP A 67 6.88 1.34 6.60
CA ASP A 67 6.18 1.46 7.88
C ASP A 67 5.90 2.94 8.24
N SER A 68 6.86 3.82 7.97
CA SER A 68 6.71 5.27 8.18
C SER A 68 5.68 5.90 7.22
N LEU A 69 5.67 5.48 5.95
CA LEU A 69 4.67 5.91 4.95
C LEU A 69 3.27 5.38 5.29
N VAL A 70 3.18 4.17 5.86
CA VAL A 70 1.91 3.60 6.30
C VAL A 70 1.33 4.38 7.48
N LYS A 71 2.15 4.74 8.47
CA LYS A 71 1.69 5.46 9.66
C LYS A 71 1.30 6.91 9.41
N ASN A 72 1.90 7.56 8.41
CA ASN A 72 1.72 9.00 8.17
C ASN A 72 0.96 9.26 6.87
N ARG A 73 -0.31 9.68 6.98
CA ARG A 73 -1.14 10.07 5.81
C ARG A 73 -0.71 11.38 5.16
N GLY A 74 0.12 12.18 5.82
CA GLY A 74 0.62 13.45 5.27
C GLY A 74 1.46 13.30 4.00
N PHE A 75 1.99 12.10 3.74
CA PHE A 75 2.71 11.78 2.51
C PHE A 75 1.77 11.57 1.31
N ASP A 76 0.48 11.30 1.51
CA ASP A 76 -0.42 10.81 0.46
C ASP A 76 -0.55 11.79 -0.72
N ASP A 77 -0.46 13.10 -0.47
CA ASP A 77 -0.53 14.13 -1.53
C ASP A 77 0.72 14.16 -2.43
N PHE A 78 1.86 13.68 -1.92
CA PHE A 78 3.12 13.55 -2.69
C PHE A 78 3.23 12.16 -3.31
N LEU A 79 2.75 11.13 -2.59
CA LEU A 79 2.76 9.75 -3.07
C LEU A 79 1.78 9.53 -4.22
N ALA A 80 0.74 10.36 -4.39
CA ALA A 80 -0.23 10.25 -5.47
C ALA A 80 0.31 10.68 -6.86
N GLN A 81 1.55 11.18 -6.93
CA GLN A 81 2.22 11.57 -8.18
C GLN A 81 2.74 10.33 -8.93
N ALA A 82 2.85 10.43 -10.26
CA ALA A 82 3.17 9.29 -11.12
C ALA A 82 4.52 8.63 -10.79
N ASP A 83 5.56 9.43 -10.54
CA ASP A 83 6.90 8.93 -10.23
C ASP A 83 6.94 8.21 -8.88
N SER A 84 6.29 8.82 -7.86
CA SER A 84 6.12 8.20 -6.55
C SER A 84 5.31 6.90 -6.61
N LEU A 85 4.20 6.87 -7.37
CA LEU A 85 3.38 5.67 -7.56
C LEU A 85 4.14 4.54 -8.24
N SER A 86 5.03 4.86 -9.18
CA SER A 86 5.88 3.87 -9.85
C SER A 86 6.78 3.14 -8.85
N ALA A 87 7.37 3.87 -7.90
CA ALA A 87 8.17 3.27 -6.82
C ALA A 87 7.31 2.41 -5.87
N VAL A 88 6.10 2.87 -5.51
CA VAL A 88 5.17 2.08 -4.69
C VAL A 88 4.76 0.78 -5.40
N PHE A 89 4.51 0.82 -6.71
CA PHE A 89 4.17 -0.38 -7.48
C PHE A 89 5.34 -1.33 -7.66
N ALA A 90 6.58 -0.83 -7.71
CA ALA A 90 7.76 -1.68 -7.67
C ALA A 90 7.84 -2.46 -6.33
N ALA A 91 7.55 -1.80 -5.21
CA ALA A 91 7.53 -2.45 -3.89
C ALA A 91 6.41 -3.48 -3.68
N LEU A 92 5.34 -3.47 -4.50
CA LEU A 92 4.35 -4.56 -4.49
C LEU A 92 4.98 -5.91 -4.86
N ASN A 93 6.13 -5.90 -5.55
CA ASN A 93 6.88 -7.08 -5.95
C ASN A 93 8.19 -7.24 -5.16
N ASP A 94 8.31 -6.64 -3.97
CA ASP A 94 9.48 -6.82 -3.10
C ASP A 94 9.68 -8.30 -2.74
N GLU A 95 10.91 -8.73 -2.50
CA GLU A 95 11.24 -10.10 -2.08
C GLU A 95 10.62 -10.46 -0.71
N VAL A 96 10.45 -9.47 0.18
CA VAL A 96 9.96 -9.67 1.55
C VAL A 96 8.47 -9.41 1.67
N PHE A 97 7.75 -10.43 2.16
CA PHE A 97 6.30 -10.41 2.38
C PHE A 97 5.80 -9.16 3.11
N VAL A 98 6.46 -8.78 4.22
CA VAL A 98 6.03 -7.65 5.06
C VAL A 98 6.12 -6.32 4.30
N VAL A 99 7.13 -6.15 3.45
CA VAL A 99 7.27 -4.93 2.63
C VAL A 99 6.16 -4.88 1.57
N ARG A 100 5.84 -6.02 0.94
CA ARG A 100 4.70 -6.13 0.01
C ARG A 100 3.38 -5.78 0.69
N GLU A 101 3.16 -6.25 1.93
CA GLU A 101 1.93 -5.95 2.67
C GLU A 101 1.78 -4.43 2.93
N PHE A 102 2.85 -3.76 3.35
CA PHE A 102 2.84 -2.31 3.53
C PHE A 102 2.61 -1.57 2.20
N ALA A 103 3.27 -1.99 1.12
CA ALA A 103 3.08 -1.42 -0.20
C ALA A 103 1.61 -1.54 -0.66
N ILE A 104 0.95 -2.68 -0.43
CA ILE A 104 -0.49 -2.85 -0.70
C ILE A 104 -1.32 -1.89 0.13
N SER A 105 -1.04 -1.74 1.42
CA SER A 105 -1.80 -0.82 2.28
C SER A 105 -1.65 0.64 1.80
N VAL A 106 -0.43 1.08 1.48
CA VAL A 106 -0.18 2.41 0.92
C VAL A 106 -0.90 2.58 -0.42
N ALA A 107 -0.71 1.68 -1.37
CA ALA A 107 -1.35 1.75 -2.68
C ALA A 107 -2.88 1.76 -2.56
N GLY A 108 -3.45 0.99 -1.64
CA GLY A 108 -4.89 0.97 -1.41
C GLY A 108 -5.45 2.31 -0.97
N ARG A 109 -4.78 3.01 -0.04
CA ARG A 109 -5.14 4.39 0.32
C ARG A 109 -5.00 5.35 -0.85
N LEU A 110 -3.91 5.23 -1.62
CA LEU A 110 -3.66 6.11 -2.77
C LEU A 110 -4.70 5.90 -3.89
N SER A 111 -5.42 4.78 -3.89
CA SER A 111 -6.54 4.56 -4.82
C SER A 111 -7.69 5.55 -4.62
N GLU A 112 -7.84 6.14 -3.43
CA GLU A 112 -8.81 7.22 -3.19
C GLU A 112 -8.38 8.54 -3.82
N LYS A 113 -7.06 8.80 -3.85
CA LYS A 113 -6.46 10.03 -4.39
C LYS A 113 -6.29 9.99 -5.91
N ASN A 114 -5.84 8.86 -6.45
CA ASN A 114 -5.57 8.69 -7.88
C ASN A 114 -6.08 7.32 -8.39
N PRO A 115 -7.41 7.11 -8.43
CA PRO A 115 -7.98 5.83 -8.86
C PRO A 115 -7.62 5.46 -10.30
N ALA A 116 -7.50 6.44 -11.19
CA ALA A 116 -7.23 6.21 -12.62
C ALA A 116 -5.85 5.59 -12.87
N TYR A 117 -4.85 5.90 -12.05
CA TYR A 117 -3.51 5.33 -12.17
C TYR A 117 -3.31 4.11 -11.27
N VAL A 118 -3.88 4.13 -10.06
CA VAL A 118 -3.68 3.08 -9.05
C VAL A 118 -4.50 1.83 -9.33
N LEU A 119 -5.79 1.96 -9.66
CA LEU A 119 -6.67 0.79 -9.82
C LEU A 119 -6.20 -0.14 -10.96
N PRO A 120 -5.75 0.34 -12.13
CA PRO A 120 -5.19 -0.54 -13.16
C PRO A 120 -3.95 -1.31 -12.69
N ALA A 121 -3.07 -0.69 -11.90
CA ALA A 121 -1.89 -1.35 -11.36
C ALA A 121 -2.26 -2.42 -10.33
N LEU A 122 -3.16 -2.10 -9.40
CA LEU A 122 -3.65 -3.07 -8.42
C LEU A 122 -4.43 -4.22 -9.06
N ARG A 123 -5.19 -3.96 -10.14
CA ARG A 123 -5.84 -5.00 -10.96
C ARG A 123 -4.82 -5.98 -11.55
N ARG A 124 -3.71 -5.48 -12.10
CA ARG A 124 -2.63 -6.36 -12.60
C ARG A 124 -2.03 -7.19 -11.48
N HIS A 125 -1.78 -6.57 -10.33
CA HIS A 125 -1.22 -7.27 -9.17
C HIS A 125 -2.18 -8.35 -8.60
N LEU A 126 -3.48 -8.07 -8.55
CA LEU A 126 -4.52 -9.03 -8.20
C LEU A 126 -4.47 -10.28 -9.10
N ILE A 127 -4.42 -10.07 -10.41
CA ILE A 127 -4.34 -11.18 -11.39
C ILE A 127 -3.05 -11.97 -11.17
N GLN A 128 -1.91 -11.29 -10.96
CA GLN A 128 -0.64 -11.95 -10.65
C GLN A 128 -0.74 -12.84 -9.41
N LEU A 129 -1.30 -12.35 -8.31
CA LEU A 129 -1.46 -13.13 -7.07
C LEU A 129 -2.37 -14.35 -7.27
N LEU A 130 -3.46 -14.22 -8.04
CA LEU A 130 -4.33 -15.34 -8.38
C LEU A 130 -3.61 -16.39 -9.23
N THR A 131 -2.85 -15.96 -10.24
CA THR A 131 -2.03 -16.86 -11.06
C THR A 131 -0.97 -17.56 -10.22
N TYR A 132 -0.31 -16.87 -9.28
CA TYR A 132 0.62 -17.48 -8.34
C TYR A 132 -0.07 -18.54 -7.48
N LEU A 133 -1.27 -18.29 -6.97
CA LEU A 133 -2.03 -19.27 -6.18
C LEU A 133 -2.40 -20.53 -6.97
N GLU A 134 -2.72 -20.40 -8.25
CA GLU A 134 -3.09 -21.51 -9.13
C GLU A 134 -1.89 -22.34 -9.59
N GLN A 135 -0.75 -21.69 -9.88
CA GLN A 135 0.41 -22.35 -10.50
C GLN A 135 1.50 -22.79 -9.51
N SER A 136 1.58 -22.18 -8.33
CA SER A 136 2.68 -22.49 -7.40
C SER A 136 2.49 -23.83 -6.67
N ALA A 137 3.53 -24.66 -6.71
CA ALA A 137 3.60 -25.92 -5.97
C ALA A 137 4.08 -25.74 -4.51
N ASP A 138 4.63 -24.56 -4.17
CA ASP A 138 5.07 -24.24 -2.81
C ASP A 138 3.90 -23.70 -1.96
N ASN A 139 3.51 -24.50 -0.97
CA ASN A 139 2.45 -24.15 -0.02
C ASN A 139 2.73 -22.86 0.77
N LYS A 140 4.00 -22.53 1.04
CA LYS A 140 4.36 -21.31 1.78
C LYS A 140 4.14 -20.07 0.91
N CYS A 141 4.61 -20.10 -0.34
CA CYS A 141 4.36 -19.01 -1.30
C CYS A 141 2.87 -18.82 -1.59
N ARG A 142 2.08 -19.91 -1.60
CA ARG A 142 0.61 -19.83 -1.70
C ARG A 142 -0.01 -19.14 -0.50
N GLU A 143 0.39 -19.52 0.71
CA GLU A 143 -0.15 -18.89 1.93
C GLU A 143 0.16 -17.39 1.96
N GLU A 144 1.39 -16.99 1.63
CA GLU A 144 1.76 -15.59 1.51
C GLU A 144 0.93 -14.86 0.46
N SER A 145 0.73 -15.45 -0.72
CA SER A 145 -0.08 -14.86 -1.80
C SER A 145 -1.54 -14.71 -1.38
N ALA A 146 -2.10 -15.68 -0.65
CA ALA A 146 -3.45 -15.61 -0.10
C ALA A 146 -3.59 -14.50 0.96
N LYS A 147 -2.58 -14.32 1.82
CA LYS A 147 -2.55 -13.22 2.80
C LYS A 147 -2.48 -11.85 2.11
N LEU A 148 -1.65 -11.70 1.08
CA LEU A 148 -1.55 -10.46 0.29
C LEU A 148 -2.86 -10.17 -0.44
N LEU A 149 -3.52 -11.19 -0.99
CA LEU A 149 -4.85 -11.08 -1.58
C LEU A 149 -5.87 -10.56 -0.55
N GLY A 150 -5.88 -11.12 0.66
CA GLY A 150 -6.70 -10.63 1.76
C GLY A 150 -6.40 -9.18 2.15
N CYS A 151 -5.12 -8.78 2.14
CA CYS A 151 -4.71 -7.40 2.39
C CYS A 151 -5.23 -6.44 1.30
N LEU A 152 -5.12 -6.84 0.03
CA LEU A 152 -5.63 -6.08 -1.11
C LEU A 152 -7.14 -5.88 -1.01
N ILE A 153 -7.87 -6.95 -0.67
CA ILE A 153 -9.33 -6.91 -0.51
C ILE A 153 -9.74 -5.92 0.58
N ARG A 154 -9.05 -5.96 1.74
CA ARG A 154 -9.34 -5.09 2.88
C ARG A 154 -9.02 -3.62 2.63
N ASN A 155 -7.96 -3.32 1.88
CA ASN A 155 -7.52 -1.94 1.65
C ASN A 155 -8.11 -1.32 0.36
N CYS A 156 -8.73 -2.11 -0.53
CA CYS A 156 -9.16 -1.66 -1.87
C CYS A 156 -10.56 -2.14 -2.25
N GLU A 157 -11.58 -1.83 -1.45
CA GLU A 157 -12.96 -2.28 -1.69
C GLU A 157 -13.49 -1.89 -3.08
N ARG A 158 -13.15 -0.67 -3.55
CA ARG A 158 -13.52 -0.15 -4.88
C ARG A 158 -12.99 -0.99 -6.04
N LEU A 159 -11.86 -1.67 -5.85
CA LEU A 159 -11.29 -2.52 -6.88
C LEU A 159 -12.11 -3.81 -7.06
N ILE A 160 -12.74 -4.31 -6.00
CA ILE A 160 -13.34 -5.66 -5.94
C ILE A 160 -14.81 -5.64 -6.38
N LEU A 161 -15.52 -4.54 -6.11
CA LEU A 161 -16.89 -4.31 -6.54
C LEU A 161 -17.17 -4.70 -8.02
N PRO A 162 -16.36 -4.27 -9.01
CA PRO A 162 -16.57 -4.65 -10.40
C PRO A 162 -16.24 -6.13 -10.72
N TYR A 163 -15.52 -6.84 -9.84
CA TYR A 163 -15.30 -8.28 -9.99
C TYR A 163 -16.41 -9.12 -9.36
N ILE A 164 -17.13 -8.59 -8.36
CA ILE A 164 -18.28 -9.25 -7.74
C ILE A 164 -19.53 -9.12 -8.63
N ALA A 165 -19.73 -7.98 -9.29
CA ALA A 165 -20.91 -7.73 -10.14
C ALA A 165 -21.13 -8.75 -11.28
N PRO A 166 -20.11 -9.19 -12.05
CA PRO A 166 -20.30 -10.25 -13.06
C PRO A 166 -20.57 -11.64 -12.48
N ILE A 167 -20.32 -11.88 -11.18
CA ILE A 167 -20.56 -13.19 -10.54
C ILE A 167 -22.07 -13.49 -10.42
N HIS A 168 -22.91 -12.45 -10.33
CA HIS A 168 -24.37 -12.62 -10.34
C HIS A 168 -24.98 -12.85 -11.73
N LYS A 169 -24.19 -12.68 -12.80
CA LYS A 169 -24.67 -12.79 -14.19
C LYS A 169 -24.08 -13.95 -14.99
N VAL A 170 -22.99 -14.56 -14.54
CA VAL A 170 -22.31 -15.64 -15.28
C VAL A 170 -22.54 -16.98 -14.58
N SER A 171 -23.69 -17.60 -14.87
CA SER A 171 -23.77 -19.06 -14.88
C SER A 171 -22.83 -19.57 -15.97
N PHE A 172 -22.00 -20.56 -15.66
CA PHE A 172 -21.03 -21.24 -16.55
C PHE A 172 -19.81 -20.42 -16.98
N VAL A 173 -18.77 -20.31 -16.14
CA VAL A 173 -17.35 -20.56 -16.50
C VAL A 173 -16.54 -20.83 -15.21
N SER A 174 -16.00 -22.04 -15.09
CA SER A 174 -14.97 -22.53 -14.15
C SER A 174 -15.18 -22.35 -12.64
N ASP A 175 -15.68 -23.40 -11.99
CA ASP A 175 -15.98 -23.53 -10.55
C ASP A 175 -14.80 -23.41 -9.58
N PHE A 176 -13.56 -23.25 -10.06
CA PHE A 176 -12.39 -23.14 -9.19
C PHE A 176 -12.15 -21.70 -8.68
N TRP A 177 -12.42 -20.70 -9.52
CA TRP A 177 -12.15 -19.29 -9.21
C TRP A 177 -13.22 -18.70 -8.28
N LEU A 178 -14.48 -19.10 -8.47
CA LEU A 178 -15.57 -18.78 -7.54
C LEU A 178 -15.33 -19.40 -6.16
N CYS A 179 -14.90 -20.66 -6.10
CA CYS A 179 -14.54 -21.28 -4.82
C CYS A 179 -13.38 -20.55 -4.17
N LEU A 180 -12.31 -20.17 -4.89
CA LEU A 180 -11.16 -19.50 -4.24
C LEU A 180 -11.49 -18.09 -3.73
N ILE A 181 -12.28 -17.31 -4.47
CA ILE A 181 -12.69 -15.96 -4.05
C ILE A 181 -13.73 -16.04 -2.93
N MET A 182 -14.75 -16.90 -3.06
CA MET A 182 -15.72 -17.12 -1.99
C MET A 182 -15.04 -17.72 -0.76
N PHE A 183 -14.08 -18.63 -0.91
CA PHE A 183 -13.30 -19.20 0.19
C PHE A 183 -12.40 -18.14 0.81
N CYS A 184 -11.73 -17.27 0.05
CA CYS A 184 -10.97 -16.14 0.62
C CYS A 184 -11.87 -15.16 1.37
N ILE A 185 -13.03 -14.80 0.83
CA ILE A 185 -14.02 -13.94 1.49
C ILE A 185 -14.58 -14.62 2.76
N PHE A 186 -14.86 -15.92 2.69
CA PHE A 186 -15.38 -16.73 3.80
C PHE A 186 -14.34 -16.94 4.91
N PHE A 187 -13.08 -17.24 4.55
CA PHE A 187 -11.96 -17.34 5.48
C PHE A 187 -11.65 -15.99 6.13
N LEU A 188 -11.78 -14.87 5.40
CA LEU A 188 -11.61 -13.52 5.95
C LEU A 188 -12.74 -13.13 6.91
N LYS A 189 -13.96 -13.63 6.69
CA LYS A 189 -15.09 -13.51 7.64
C LYS A 189 -14.83 -14.33 8.91
N MET A 190 -14.27 -15.52 8.79
CA MET A 190 -13.92 -16.40 9.92
C MET A 190 -12.69 -15.92 10.71
N ALA A 191 -11.65 -15.41 10.04
CA ALA A 191 -10.45 -14.89 10.70
C ALA A 191 -10.71 -13.61 11.52
N ASN A 192 -11.64 -12.76 11.08
CA ASN A 192 -12.11 -11.62 11.88
C ASN A 192 -12.95 -12.04 13.10
N PHE A 193 -13.52 -13.25 13.09
CA PHE A 193 -14.25 -13.79 14.25
C PHE A 193 -13.29 -14.42 15.28
N ALA A 194 -12.17 -14.99 14.83
CA ALA A 194 -11.14 -15.53 15.73
C ALA A 194 -10.30 -14.43 16.42
N GLY A 195 -10.11 -13.27 15.77
CA GLY A 195 -9.32 -12.15 16.31
C GLY A 195 -9.99 -11.33 17.41
N THR A 196 -11.31 -11.43 17.57
CA THR A 196 -12.07 -10.74 18.63
C THR A 196 -12.32 -11.60 19.87
N CYS A 197 -11.99 -12.90 19.84
CA CYS A 197 -12.19 -13.81 20.97
C CYS A 197 -10.94 -13.95 21.87
N GLY A 198 -9.79 -13.38 21.50
CA GLY A 198 -8.52 -13.52 22.22
C GLY A 198 -8.12 -12.36 23.15
N LYS A 199 -9.01 -11.39 23.41
CA LYS A 199 -8.74 -10.27 24.33
C LYS A 199 -9.88 -10.06 25.34
N THR A 200 -10.30 -11.12 25.99
CA THR A 200 -10.96 -11.06 27.31
C THR A 200 -10.64 -12.34 28.06
N SER A 201 -9.45 -12.40 28.66
CA SER A 201 -9.24 -13.09 29.92
C SER A 201 -8.00 -12.55 30.61
#